data_AF-A0A3P7IAS1-F1
#
_entry.id   AF-A0A3P7IAS1-F1
#
_cell.length_a   1.000
_cell.length_b   1.000
_cell.length_c   1.000
_cell.angle_alpha   90.00
_cell.angle_beta   90.00
_cell.angle_gamma   90.00
#
_symmetry.space_group_name_H-M   'P 1'
#
loop_
_entity.id
_entity.type
_entity.pdbx_description
1 polymer ?
#
loop_
_entity_poly.entity_id
_entity_poly.type
_entity_poly.pdbx_seq_one_letter_code
_entity_poly.pdbx_strand_id
1 'polypeptide(L)'
;MNKYRICCQGIYGDCSERTYCFRSKYREMQFQTRKSLVADFLGELDSILTQFDKEIDAASVHQGKQIIDKLTGALYLGELVRRILSQLVLDRVLFDGQPCEKLDEPDAFPTKYISEILAEEEDSYKSCRRICDELDVPMHGSGDYHIIRDVCYAVSDRSAAIVAAAISALLRHLDVSRVKIGVGGALIQFHPIYHKLLHDKLVDLAPLGTERRAITVWVEHASAAGTAMARRSYGFLNNRPPLVR
;
A
#
# COMPACT_ATOMS: atom_id res chain seq x y z
N MET A 1 -2.30 -18.57 -25.34
CA MET A 1 -2.17 -17.25 -24.66
C MET A 1 -1.55 -17.46 -23.29
N ASN A 2 -0.38 -16.88 -23.03
CA ASN A 2 0.27 -16.95 -21.72
C ASN A 2 -0.46 -16.04 -20.73
N LYS A 3 -0.77 -16.54 -19.53
CA LYS A 3 -1.40 -15.79 -18.45
C LYS A 3 -0.39 -15.72 -17.29
N TYR A 4 -0.06 -14.50 -16.88
CA TYR A 4 0.83 -14.25 -15.74
C TYR A 4 -0.02 -13.69 -14.59
N ARG A 5 0.26 -14.09 -13.33
CA ARG A 5 -0.51 -13.72 -12.12
C ARG A 5 0.44 -13.23 -11.04
N ILE A 6 0.57 -11.91 -10.87
CA ILE A 6 1.39 -11.31 -9.81
C ILE A 6 0.53 -11.24 -8.53
N CYS A 7 1.05 -11.63 -7.36
CA CYS A 7 0.33 -11.60 -6.07
C CYS A 7 1.19 -10.95 -4.98
N CYS A 8 0.89 -9.70 -4.63
CA CYS A 8 1.56 -9.00 -3.53
C CYS A 8 0.93 -9.40 -2.18
N GLN A 9 1.44 -10.43 -1.52
CA GLN A 9 1.04 -10.83 -0.15
C GLN A 9 2.19 -10.69 0.84
N GLY A 10 2.00 -9.86 1.87
CA GLY A 10 2.86 -9.82 3.06
C GLY A 10 2.43 -10.88 4.07
N ILE A 11 3.30 -11.88 4.32
CA ILE A 11 3.13 -12.85 5.41
C ILE A 11 4.27 -12.62 6.40
N TYR A 12 3.94 -12.46 7.69
CA TYR A 12 4.91 -12.44 8.79
C TYR A 12 5.22 -13.89 9.19
N GLY A 13 6.50 -14.27 9.11
CA GLY A 13 6.97 -15.58 9.55
C GLY A 13 8.49 -15.69 9.39
N ASP A 14 9.17 -15.94 10.50
CA ASP A 14 10.62 -16.13 10.56
C ASP A 14 10.99 -17.48 9.91
N CYS A 15 11.86 -17.45 8.90
CA CYS A 15 12.32 -18.67 8.23
C CYS A 15 13.71 -18.48 7.64
N SER A 16 14.69 -19.02 8.36
CA SER A 16 16.08 -19.19 7.98
C SER A 16 16.21 -20.19 6.83
N GLU A 17 16.05 -19.75 5.57
CA GLU A 17 16.69 -20.37 4.41
C GLU A 17 16.42 -19.56 3.12
N ARG A 18 17.46 -19.40 2.29
CA ARG A 18 17.42 -18.65 1.02
C ARG A 18 16.65 -19.43 -0.05
N THR A 19 15.33 -19.46 0.04
CA THR A 19 14.52 -20.13 -1.00
C THR A 19 14.14 -19.16 -2.10
N TYR A 20 14.86 -19.22 -3.22
CA TYR A 20 14.47 -18.61 -4.49
C TYR A 20 13.61 -19.63 -5.24
N CYS A 21 12.31 -19.36 -5.44
CA CYS A 21 11.48 -20.24 -6.27
C CYS A 21 11.57 -19.82 -7.75
N PHE A 22 12.75 -19.99 -8.35
CA PHE A 22 12.94 -19.99 -9.80
C PHE A 22 12.91 -21.43 -10.30
N ARG A 23 11.71 -21.99 -10.51
CA ARG A 23 11.42 -23.02 -11.52
C ARG A 23 9.99 -23.54 -11.39
N SER A 24 9.23 -23.47 -12.47
CA SER A 24 8.24 -24.50 -12.76
C SER A 24 8.06 -24.65 -14.28
N LYS A 25 7.89 -25.90 -14.70
CA LYS A 25 7.65 -26.35 -16.08
C LYS A 25 6.24 -26.00 -16.60
N TYR A 26 5.49 -25.12 -15.91
CA TYR A 26 4.14 -24.69 -16.27
C TYR A 26 3.99 -23.16 -16.20
N ARG A 27 3.34 -22.57 -17.22
CA ARG A 27 3.26 -21.13 -17.53
C ARG A 27 2.24 -20.36 -16.67
N GLU A 28 2.41 -20.41 -15.36
CA GLU A 28 1.78 -19.50 -14.39
C GLU A 28 2.87 -19.02 -13.43
N MET A 29 3.19 -17.73 -13.46
CA MET A 29 4.26 -17.17 -12.65
C MET A 29 3.63 -16.37 -11.51
N GLN A 30 3.70 -16.89 -10.28
CA GLN A 30 3.32 -16.17 -9.08
C GLN A 30 4.55 -15.45 -8.51
N PHE A 31 4.52 -14.13 -8.56
CA PHE A 31 5.50 -13.30 -7.85
C PHE A 31 4.96 -13.02 -6.46
N GLN A 32 5.53 -13.69 -5.47
CA GLN A 32 5.47 -13.22 -4.10
C GLN A 32 6.79 -12.50 -3.83
N THR A 33 6.80 -11.19 -4.04
CA THR A 33 7.90 -10.37 -3.55
C THR A 33 7.92 -10.52 -2.03
N ARG A 34 8.94 -11.18 -1.48
CA ARG A 34 9.24 -11.08 -0.06
C ARG A 34 9.29 -9.60 0.30
N LYS A 35 8.84 -9.22 1.49
CA LYS A 35 9.13 -7.90 2.08
C LYS A 35 10.63 -7.56 2.04
N SER A 36 11.49 -8.59 1.93
CA SER A 36 12.94 -8.50 1.80
C SER A 36 13.48 -8.39 0.36
N LEU A 37 12.67 -8.52 -0.69
CA LEU A 37 13.13 -8.33 -2.09
C LEU A 37 13.23 -6.85 -2.47
N VAL A 38 12.56 -5.99 -1.71
CA VAL A 38 12.64 -4.54 -1.79
C VAL A 38 13.29 -3.97 -0.51
N ALA A 39 14.02 -4.83 0.22
CA ALA A 39 14.81 -4.40 1.35
C ALA A 39 16.19 -3.98 0.86
N ASP A 40 16.61 -2.82 1.36
CA ASP A 40 17.94 -2.23 1.28
C ASP A 40 18.24 -1.45 0.00
N PHE A 41 17.27 -0.66 -0.49
CA PHE A 41 17.59 0.58 -1.20
C PHE A 41 18.18 1.60 -0.22
N LEU A 42 19.37 1.35 0.32
CA LEU A 42 20.05 2.28 1.23
C LEU A 42 20.35 3.58 0.45
N GLY A 43 19.53 4.61 0.67
CA GLY A 43 19.69 5.95 0.12
C GLY A 43 19.02 6.21 -1.24
N GLU A 44 18.63 5.19 -2.01
CA GLU A 44 18.04 5.42 -3.34
C GLU A 44 16.65 6.06 -3.29
N LEU A 45 15.92 5.83 -2.20
CA LEU A 45 14.59 6.42 -1.96
C LEU A 45 14.64 7.74 -1.20
N ASP A 46 15.80 8.21 -0.75
CA ASP A 46 15.91 9.41 0.10
C ASP A 46 15.35 10.67 -0.58
N SER A 47 15.40 10.71 -1.92
CA SER A 47 14.83 11.79 -2.73
C SER A 47 13.31 11.89 -2.68
N ILE A 48 12.61 10.80 -2.34
CA ILE A 48 11.13 10.76 -2.25
C ILE A 48 10.62 10.71 -0.81
N LEU A 49 11.50 10.48 0.17
CA LEU A 49 11.12 10.44 1.59
C LEU A 49 10.91 11.84 2.14
N THR A 50 9.70 12.09 2.65
CA THR A 50 9.40 13.32 3.38
C THR A 50 9.94 13.26 4.81
N GLN A 51 9.93 14.40 5.51
CA GLN A 51 10.26 14.42 6.94
C GLN A 51 9.37 13.48 7.76
N PHE A 52 8.08 13.42 7.43
CA PHE A 52 7.11 12.57 8.13
C PHE A 52 7.40 11.09 7.94
N ASP A 53 7.83 10.67 6.74
CA ASP A 53 8.20 9.27 6.49
C ASP A 53 9.43 8.85 7.31
N LYS A 54 10.40 9.77 7.45
CA LYS A 54 11.61 9.55 8.26
C LYS A 54 11.28 9.45 9.74
N GLU A 55 10.36 10.27 10.23
CA GLU A 55 9.90 10.19 11.62
C GLU A 55 9.14 8.88 11.90
N ILE A 56 8.28 8.44 10.99
CA ILE A 56 7.59 7.13 11.08
C ILE A 56 8.61 6.00 11.12
N ASP A 57 9.63 6.06 10.26
CA ASP A 57 10.70 5.07 10.25
C ASP A 57 11.46 5.04 11.59
N ALA A 58 11.83 6.21 12.10
CA ALA A 58 12.53 6.36 13.38
C ALA A 58 11.71 5.87 14.58
N ALA A 59 10.39 6.09 14.57
CA ALA A 59 9.49 5.63 15.63
C ALA A 59 9.16 4.12 15.53
N SER A 60 9.48 3.47 14.41
CA SER A 60 9.14 2.06 14.19
C SER A 60 10.10 1.09 14.87
N VAL A 61 9.63 -0.14 15.13
CA VAL A 61 10.45 -1.26 15.67
C VAL A 61 11.62 -1.63 14.74
N HIS A 62 11.48 -1.38 13.45
CA HIS A 62 12.45 -1.77 12.42
C HIS A 62 12.98 -0.55 11.67
N GLN A 63 13.65 0.35 12.39
CA GLN A 63 14.27 1.56 11.83
C GLN A 63 15.20 1.22 10.65
N GLY A 64 15.15 2.04 9.60
CA GLY A 64 15.92 1.87 8.37
C GLY A 64 15.52 0.67 7.51
N LYS A 65 14.49 -0.08 7.90
CA LYS A 65 14.04 -1.30 7.22
C LYS A 65 12.60 -1.18 6.78
N GLN A 66 12.24 -1.94 5.73
CA GLN A 66 10.86 -2.04 5.24
C GLN A 66 10.28 -0.67 4.83
N ILE A 67 11.11 0.21 4.24
CA ILE A 67 10.73 1.58 3.89
C ILE A 67 9.53 1.60 2.93
N ILE A 68 9.51 0.74 1.90
CA ILE A 68 8.37 0.67 0.97
C ILE A 68 7.08 0.24 1.68
N ASP A 69 7.16 -0.69 2.63
CA ASP A 69 6.00 -1.09 3.44
C ASP A 69 5.51 0.09 4.31
N LYS A 70 6.42 0.93 4.81
CA LYS A 70 6.07 2.15 5.56
C LYS A 70 5.43 3.22 4.69
N LEU A 71 5.86 3.34 3.44
CA LEU A 71 5.29 4.30 2.50
C LEU A 71 3.92 3.90 1.95
N THR A 72 3.63 2.59 1.90
CA THR A 72 2.47 2.06 1.17
C THR A 72 1.49 1.24 2.01
N GLY A 73 1.94 0.73 3.16
CA GLY A 73 1.19 -0.19 3.99
C GLY A 73 0.07 0.48 4.77
N ALA A 74 -1.08 -0.22 4.86
CA ALA A 74 -2.25 0.24 5.61
C ALA A 74 -1.97 0.54 7.09
N LEU A 75 -0.92 -0.04 7.68
CA LEU A 75 -0.52 0.26 9.05
C LEU A 75 0.00 1.71 9.21
N TYR A 76 0.64 2.26 8.18
CA TYR A 76 1.42 3.50 8.31
C TYR A 76 0.75 4.72 7.66
N LEU A 77 -0.22 4.52 6.76
CA LEU A 77 -0.90 5.64 6.10
C LEU A 77 -1.67 6.52 7.09
N GLY A 78 -2.34 5.92 8.07
CA GLY A 78 -3.03 6.65 9.13
C GLY A 78 -2.08 7.53 9.94
N GLU A 79 -0.98 6.95 10.43
CA GLU A 79 0.05 7.68 11.18
C GLU A 79 0.72 8.79 10.35
N LEU A 80 0.88 8.59 9.04
CA LEU A 80 1.35 9.62 8.14
C LEU A 80 0.37 10.79 8.01
N VAL A 81 -0.92 10.50 7.82
CA VAL A 81 -1.95 11.54 7.82
C VAL A 81 -1.94 12.29 9.14
N ARG A 82 -1.89 11.58 10.28
CA ARG A 82 -1.82 12.20 11.62
C ARG A 82 -0.70 13.23 11.72
N ARG A 83 0.53 12.85 11.37
CA ARG A 83 1.70 13.75 11.44
C ARG A 83 1.57 14.97 10.55
N ILE A 84 1.03 14.79 9.34
CA ILE A 84 0.76 15.91 8.44
C ILE A 84 -0.28 16.85 9.05
N LEU A 85 -1.38 16.31 9.60
CA LEU A 85 -2.40 17.13 10.27
C LEU A 85 -1.84 17.87 11.48
N SER A 86 -1.05 17.21 12.34
CA SER A 86 -0.36 17.86 13.47
C SER A 86 0.52 19.02 13.00
N GLN A 87 1.27 18.84 11.91
CA GLN A 87 2.09 19.92 11.35
C GLN A 87 1.23 21.08 10.83
N LEU A 88 0.11 20.79 10.16
CA LEU A 88 -0.80 21.83 9.67
C LEU A 88 -1.48 22.62 10.80
N VAL A 89 -1.71 22.00 11.96
CA VAL A 89 -2.16 22.71 13.17
C VAL A 89 -1.05 23.65 13.65
N LEU A 90 0.20 23.17 13.76
CA LEU A 90 1.33 24.03 14.17
C LEU A 90 1.53 25.22 13.23
N ASP A 91 1.32 25.02 11.93
CA ASP A 91 1.42 26.05 10.90
C ASP A 91 0.20 26.98 10.85
N ARG A 92 -0.80 26.79 11.73
CA ARG A 92 -2.09 27.52 11.80
C ARG A 92 -2.94 27.44 10.53
N VAL A 93 -2.75 26.39 9.73
CA VAL A 93 -3.53 26.11 8.52
C VAL A 93 -4.77 25.29 8.86
N LEU A 94 -4.68 24.43 9.88
CA LEU A 94 -5.76 23.58 10.38
C LEU A 94 -6.18 24.02 11.79
N PHE A 95 -7.50 24.03 12.06
CA PHE A 95 -8.09 24.33 13.36
C PHE A 95 -7.68 25.68 13.97
N ASP A 96 -7.33 26.67 13.13
CA ASP A 96 -6.77 27.97 13.55
C ASP A 96 -5.54 27.85 14.48
N GLY A 97 -4.82 26.72 14.36
CA GLY A 97 -3.69 26.37 15.22
C GLY A 97 -4.03 26.07 16.67
N GLN A 98 -5.29 25.76 16.99
CA GLN A 98 -5.66 25.28 18.31
C GLN A 98 -5.09 23.86 18.53
N PRO A 99 -4.40 23.62 19.66
CA PRO A 99 -3.82 22.31 19.95
C PRO A 99 -4.91 21.24 20.12
N CYS A 100 -4.61 20.02 19.68
CA CYS A 100 -5.47 18.86 19.82
C CYS A 100 -4.67 17.73 20.47
N GLU A 101 -4.83 17.53 21.77
CA GLU A 101 -4.03 16.58 22.56
C GLU A 101 -4.12 15.14 22.03
N LYS A 102 -5.33 14.70 21.63
CA LYS A 102 -5.53 13.38 21.04
C LYS A 102 -4.78 13.19 19.73
N LEU A 103 -4.60 14.26 18.94
CA LEU A 103 -3.87 14.16 17.67
C LEU A 103 -2.36 13.94 17.90
N ASP A 104 -1.83 14.26 19.08
CA ASP A 104 -0.43 14.02 19.44
C ASP A 104 -0.16 12.55 19.80
N GLU A 105 -1.20 11.78 20.11
CA GLU A 105 -1.09 10.37 20.43
C GLU A 105 -0.74 9.53 19.17
N PRO A 106 0.27 8.64 19.23
CA PRO A 106 0.54 7.71 18.14
C PRO A 106 -0.68 6.89 17.77
N ASP A 107 -0.87 6.64 16.47
CA ASP A 107 -1.99 5.85 15.94
C ASP A 107 -3.40 6.40 16.19
N ALA A 108 -3.55 7.63 16.70
CA ALA A 108 -4.84 8.29 16.92
C ALA A 108 -5.67 8.49 15.64
N PHE A 109 -5.03 8.42 14.47
CA PHE A 109 -5.69 8.51 13.16
C PHE A 109 -5.57 7.18 12.41
N PRO A 110 -6.40 6.16 12.72
CA PRO A 110 -6.35 4.88 12.02
C PRO A 110 -6.70 5.03 10.53
N THR A 111 -6.12 4.18 9.68
CA THR A 111 -6.40 4.15 8.23
C THR A 111 -7.89 3.95 7.89
N LYS A 112 -8.70 3.44 8.83
CA LYS A 112 -10.16 3.39 8.70
C LYS A 112 -10.75 4.79 8.46
N TYR A 113 -10.25 5.81 9.13
CA TYR A 113 -10.71 7.19 8.96
C TYR A 113 -10.47 7.68 7.53
N ILE A 114 -9.32 7.37 6.93
CA ILE A 114 -9.02 7.69 5.52
C ILE A 114 -10.10 7.09 4.61
N SER A 115 -10.44 5.81 4.82
CA SER A 115 -11.48 5.13 4.03
C SER A 115 -12.87 5.76 4.20
N GLU A 116 -13.26 6.10 5.44
CA GLU A 116 -14.55 6.74 5.73
C GLU A 116 -14.63 8.14 5.09
N ILE A 117 -13.58 8.95 5.26
CA ILE A 117 -13.49 10.31 4.71
C ILE A 117 -13.60 10.30 3.19
N LEU A 118 -12.89 9.40 2.51
CA LEU A 118 -12.86 9.34 1.04
C LEU A 118 -14.04 8.57 0.42
N ALA A 119 -14.85 7.88 1.23
CA ALA A 119 -16.06 7.19 0.76
C ALA A 119 -17.25 8.16 0.63
N GLU A 120 -17.21 9.26 1.36
CA GLU A 120 -18.27 10.27 1.29
C GLU A 120 -18.21 11.08 0.00
N GLU A 121 -19.39 11.48 -0.45
CA GLU A 121 -19.55 12.50 -1.48
C GLU A 121 -18.88 13.80 -1.05
N GLU A 122 -18.41 14.56 -2.04
CA GLU A 122 -17.84 15.87 -1.83
C GLU A 122 -18.85 16.76 -1.09
N ASP A 123 -18.36 17.64 -0.21
CA ASP A 123 -19.15 18.58 0.61
C ASP A 123 -20.09 18.01 1.68
N SER A 124 -20.26 16.69 1.82
CA SER A 124 -21.07 16.09 2.90
C SER A 124 -20.37 16.18 4.28
N TYR A 125 -19.06 15.93 4.33
CA TYR A 125 -18.16 16.03 5.49
C TYR A 125 -18.67 15.44 6.83
N LYS A 126 -19.55 14.43 6.80
CA LYS A 126 -20.14 13.84 8.01
C LYS A 126 -19.10 13.04 8.79
N SER A 127 -18.26 12.28 8.08
CA SER A 127 -17.18 11.51 8.67
C SER A 127 -16.11 12.44 9.21
N CYS A 128 -15.74 13.50 8.50
CA CYS A 128 -14.78 14.48 9.00
C CYS A 128 -15.26 15.13 10.30
N ARG A 129 -16.52 15.56 10.37
CA ARG A 129 -17.11 16.12 11.60
C ARG A 129 -17.03 15.13 12.77
N ARG A 130 -17.55 13.91 12.57
CA ARG A 130 -17.52 12.86 13.60
C ARG A 130 -16.09 12.55 14.06
N ILE A 131 -15.13 12.46 13.13
CA ILE A 131 -13.73 12.18 13.45
C ILE A 131 -13.12 13.33 14.24
N CYS A 132 -13.41 14.60 13.89
CA CYS A 132 -12.96 15.75 14.68
C CYS A 132 -13.57 15.74 16.09
N ASP A 133 -14.85 15.39 16.21
CA ASP A 133 -15.52 15.21 17.51
C ASP A 133 -14.87 14.08 18.33
N GLU A 134 -14.54 12.94 17.70
CA GLU A 134 -13.85 11.81 18.35
C GLU A 134 -12.41 12.16 18.81
N LEU A 135 -11.74 13.03 18.05
CA LEU A 135 -10.42 13.57 18.37
C LEU A 135 -10.46 14.75 19.36
N ASP A 136 -11.63 15.10 19.91
CA ASP A 136 -11.84 16.23 20.82
C ASP A 136 -11.23 17.54 20.29
N VAL A 137 -11.35 17.80 18.98
CA VAL A 137 -10.85 19.03 18.38
C VAL A 137 -11.68 20.21 18.92
N PRO A 138 -11.07 21.25 19.54
CA PRO A 138 -11.82 22.31 20.21
C PRO A 138 -12.72 23.14 19.28
N MET A 139 -12.25 23.37 18.05
CA MET A 139 -12.96 24.15 17.04
C MET A 139 -12.60 23.64 15.64
N HIS A 140 -13.62 23.28 14.85
CA HIS A 140 -13.45 22.80 13.49
C HIS A 140 -14.61 23.22 12.58
N GLY A 141 -14.31 23.47 11.30
CA GLY A 141 -15.25 23.95 10.30
C GLY A 141 -15.13 23.24 8.95
N SER A 142 -15.92 23.68 7.97
CA SER A 142 -15.91 23.10 6.62
C SER A 142 -14.56 23.22 5.91
N GLY A 143 -13.83 24.32 6.14
CA GLY A 143 -12.48 24.51 5.61
C GLY A 143 -11.50 23.44 6.09
N ASP A 144 -11.55 23.10 7.39
CA ASP A 144 -10.71 22.03 7.95
C ASP A 144 -11.02 20.67 7.33
N TYR A 145 -12.30 20.38 7.09
CA TYR A 145 -12.72 19.11 6.49
C TYR A 145 -12.23 18.95 5.05
N HIS A 146 -12.17 20.06 4.29
CA HIS A 146 -11.60 20.06 2.94
C HIS A 146 -10.10 19.71 3.00
N ILE A 147 -9.36 20.38 3.88
CA ILE A 147 -7.93 20.12 4.09
C ILE A 147 -7.67 18.67 4.51
N ILE A 148 -8.44 18.16 5.49
CA ILE A 148 -8.30 16.77 5.98
C ILE A 148 -8.56 15.77 4.83
N ARG A 149 -9.59 16.00 4.02
CA ARG A 149 -9.91 15.15 2.87
C ARG A 149 -8.79 15.19 1.82
N ASP A 150 -8.25 16.37 1.52
CA ASP A 150 -7.15 16.53 0.56
C ASP A 150 -5.88 15.83 1.02
N VAL A 151 -5.54 15.94 2.31
CA VAL A 151 -4.40 15.21 2.90
C VAL A 151 -4.61 13.70 2.77
N CYS A 152 -5.80 13.19 3.12
CA CYS A 152 -6.14 11.77 2.98
C CYS A 152 -5.99 11.31 1.51
N TYR A 153 -6.50 12.10 0.57
CA TYR A 153 -6.40 11.79 -0.86
C TYR A 153 -4.94 11.79 -1.33
N ALA A 154 -4.16 12.82 -0.99
CA ALA A 154 -2.77 12.97 -1.41
C ALA A 154 -1.87 11.83 -0.90
N VAL A 155 -2.06 11.43 0.37
CA VAL A 155 -1.35 10.29 0.96
C VAL A 155 -1.69 8.99 0.22
N SER A 156 -2.98 8.75 -0.06
CA SER A 156 -3.42 7.56 -0.78
C SER A 156 -2.97 7.53 -2.24
N ASP A 157 -2.98 8.67 -2.94
CA ASP A 157 -2.48 8.79 -4.31
C ASP A 157 -0.97 8.53 -4.39
N ARG A 158 -0.20 9.13 -3.47
CA ARG A 158 1.25 8.88 -3.35
C ARG A 158 1.56 7.41 -3.12
N SER A 159 0.84 6.78 -2.18
CA SER A 159 0.98 5.36 -1.89
C SER A 159 0.71 4.50 -3.13
N ALA A 160 -0.40 4.76 -3.83
CA ALA A 160 -0.74 4.07 -5.07
C ALA A 160 0.31 4.26 -6.18
N ALA A 161 0.88 5.46 -6.30
CA ALA A 161 1.93 5.77 -7.27
C ALA A 161 3.22 4.99 -7.00
N ILE A 162 3.64 4.87 -5.74
CA ILE A 162 4.83 4.10 -5.36
C ILE A 162 4.62 2.61 -5.66
N VAL A 163 3.45 2.06 -5.34
CA VAL A 163 3.11 0.66 -5.67
C VAL A 163 3.10 0.45 -7.19
N ALA A 164 2.49 1.37 -7.94
CA ALA A 164 2.46 1.30 -9.40
C ALA A 164 3.86 1.36 -10.01
N ALA A 165 4.75 2.21 -9.50
CA ALA A 165 6.13 2.31 -9.95
C ALA A 165 6.92 1.02 -9.70
N ALA A 166 6.75 0.41 -8.52
CA ALA A 166 7.37 -0.88 -8.20
C ALA A 166 6.89 -2.00 -9.14
N ILE A 167 5.58 -2.07 -9.38
CA ILE A 167 5.00 -3.04 -10.33
C ILE A 167 5.50 -2.77 -11.75
N SER A 168 5.50 -1.52 -12.22
CA SER A 168 5.98 -1.16 -13.55
C SER A 168 7.46 -1.55 -13.75
N ALA A 169 8.31 -1.29 -12.76
CA ALA A 169 9.71 -1.72 -12.77
C ALA A 169 9.83 -3.24 -12.94
N LEU A 170 9.01 -4.02 -12.22
CA LEU A 170 8.95 -5.47 -12.37
C LEU A 170 8.48 -5.88 -13.78
N LEU A 171 7.44 -5.25 -14.32
CA LEU A 171 6.94 -5.56 -15.67
C LEU A 171 7.99 -5.31 -16.75
N ARG A 172 8.77 -4.21 -16.64
CA ARG A 172 9.92 -3.94 -17.53
C ARG A 172 10.97 -5.03 -17.43
N HIS A 173 11.28 -5.47 -16.22
CA HIS A 173 12.27 -6.51 -16.00
C HIS A 173 11.85 -7.87 -16.60
N LEU A 174 10.54 -8.16 -16.59
CA LEU A 174 9.98 -9.41 -17.10
C LEU A 174 9.75 -9.42 -18.62
N ASP A 175 9.86 -8.27 -19.28
CA ASP A 175 9.61 -8.10 -20.72
C ASP A 175 8.27 -8.71 -21.18
N VAL A 176 7.21 -8.46 -20.40
CA VAL A 176 5.86 -8.98 -20.68
C VAL A 176 4.95 -7.91 -21.27
N SER A 177 4.36 -8.21 -22.42
CA SER A 177 3.43 -7.32 -23.13
C SER A 177 1.97 -7.43 -22.65
N ARG A 178 1.63 -8.48 -21.90
CA ARG A 178 0.27 -8.72 -21.37
C ARG A 178 0.32 -9.45 -20.03
N VAL A 179 -0.25 -8.83 -18.99
CA VAL A 179 -0.16 -9.30 -17.60
C VAL A 179 -1.50 -9.14 -16.89
N LYS A 180 -1.83 -10.10 -16.01
CA LYS A 180 -2.89 -9.92 -15.02
C LYS A 180 -2.27 -9.77 -13.66
N ILE A 181 -2.63 -8.70 -12.97
CA ILE A 181 -2.07 -8.39 -11.65
C ILE A 181 -3.16 -8.67 -10.62
N GLY A 182 -2.92 -9.63 -9.74
CA GLY A 182 -3.74 -9.88 -8.57
C GLY A 182 -3.28 -8.98 -7.43
N VAL A 183 -4.16 -8.11 -6.96
CA VAL A 183 -3.91 -7.24 -5.80
C VAL A 183 -4.81 -7.66 -4.65
N GLY A 184 -4.27 -7.68 -3.43
CA GLY A 184 -5.01 -8.06 -2.23
C GLY A 184 -4.46 -7.33 -1.00
N GLY A 185 -5.25 -7.35 0.08
CA GLY A 185 -4.91 -6.69 1.35
C GLY A 185 -5.98 -5.69 1.78
N ALA A 186 -5.94 -5.31 3.05
CA ALA A 186 -6.96 -4.45 3.68
C ALA A 186 -7.13 -3.11 2.96
N LEU A 187 -6.03 -2.49 2.50
CA LEU A 187 -6.09 -1.21 1.79
C LEU A 187 -6.86 -1.32 0.47
N ILE A 188 -6.53 -2.31 -0.36
CA ILE A 188 -7.23 -2.57 -1.63
C ILE A 188 -8.70 -2.95 -1.39
N GLN A 189 -9.00 -3.64 -0.29
CA GLN A 189 -10.34 -4.13 0.02
C GLN A 189 -11.27 -3.06 0.60
N PHE A 190 -10.77 -2.20 1.48
CA PHE A 190 -11.60 -1.28 2.28
C PHE A 190 -11.45 0.18 1.88
N HIS A 191 -10.41 0.56 1.14
CA HIS A 191 -10.24 1.93 0.70
C HIS A 191 -11.03 2.19 -0.60
N PRO A 192 -12.00 3.12 -0.60
CA PRO A 192 -13.02 3.23 -1.65
C PRO A 192 -12.44 3.51 -3.04
N ILE A 193 -11.38 4.30 -3.12
CA ILE A 193 -10.79 4.75 -4.39
C ILE A 193 -9.40 4.16 -4.69
N TYR A 194 -8.80 3.37 -3.78
CA TYR A 194 -7.38 3.00 -3.92
C TYR A 194 -7.13 2.10 -5.14
N HIS A 195 -8.07 1.18 -5.42
CA HIS A 195 -7.99 0.35 -6.63
C HIS A 195 -7.97 1.19 -7.91
N LYS A 196 -8.80 2.25 -7.98
CA LYS A 196 -8.83 3.18 -9.11
C LYS A 196 -7.51 3.94 -9.23
N LEU A 197 -7.04 4.54 -8.13
CA LEU A 197 -5.76 5.27 -8.10
C LEU A 197 -4.61 4.38 -8.59
N LEU A 198 -4.49 3.17 -8.04
CA LEU A 198 -3.45 2.22 -8.45
C LEU A 198 -3.55 1.85 -9.93
N HIS A 199 -4.76 1.56 -10.41
CA HIS A 199 -4.98 1.25 -11.82
C HIS A 199 -4.55 2.39 -12.74
N ASP A 200 -4.97 3.62 -12.42
CA ASP A 200 -4.68 4.79 -13.25
C ASP A 200 -3.16 5.05 -13.32
N LYS A 201 -2.46 4.99 -12.18
CA LYS A 201 -0.99 5.11 -12.15
C LYS A 201 -0.29 3.98 -12.90
N LEU A 202 -0.81 2.75 -12.85
CA LEU A 202 -0.25 1.63 -13.59
C LEU A 202 -0.38 1.81 -15.12
N VAL A 203 -1.49 2.38 -15.57
CA VAL A 203 -1.70 2.72 -16.98
C VAL A 203 -0.72 3.81 -17.42
N ASP A 204 -0.48 4.81 -16.58
CA ASP A 204 0.46 5.90 -16.86
C ASP A 204 1.91 5.42 -16.90
N LEU A 205 2.28 4.51 -16.00
CA LEU A 205 3.63 3.97 -15.87
C LEU A 205 3.89 2.73 -16.75
N ALA A 206 2.94 2.34 -17.61
CA ALA A 206 3.07 1.19 -18.48
C ALA A 206 4.29 1.32 -19.42
N PRO A 207 5.12 0.27 -19.59
CA PRO A 207 6.26 0.30 -20.50
C PRO A 207 5.84 0.62 -21.95
N LEU A 208 6.67 1.37 -22.67
CA LEU A 208 6.49 1.64 -24.10
C LEU A 208 6.59 0.33 -24.89
N GLY A 209 5.44 -0.29 -25.22
CA GLY A 209 5.36 -1.60 -25.88
C GLY A 209 4.35 -2.55 -25.24
N THR A 210 3.95 -2.30 -24.00
CA THR A 210 2.78 -2.95 -23.39
C THR A 210 1.54 -2.24 -23.91
N GLU A 211 0.62 -2.97 -24.56
CA GLU A 211 -0.68 -2.38 -24.91
C GLU A 211 -1.35 -1.92 -23.61
N ARG A 212 -1.72 -0.63 -23.50
CA ARG A 212 -2.38 -0.10 -22.28
C ARG A 212 -3.64 -0.90 -21.89
N ARG A 213 -4.29 -1.55 -22.87
CA ARG A 213 -5.44 -2.45 -22.70
C ARG A 213 -5.09 -3.85 -22.17
N ALA A 214 -3.81 -4.19 -22.07
CA ALA A 214 -3.32 -5.50 -21.68
C ALA A 214 -2.90 -5.58 -20.20
N ILE A 215 -2.94 -4.47 -19.46
CA ILE A 215 -2.79 -4.43 -18.01
C ILE A 215 -4.19 -4.54 -17.42
N THR A 216 -4.48 -5.64 -16.73
CA THR A 216 -5.74 -5.79 -15.99
C THR A 216 -5.42 -6.04 -14.53
N VAL A 217 -5.86 -5.12 -13.67
CA VAL A 217 -5.78 -5.24 -12.21
C VAL A 217 -7.04 -5.96 -11.72
N TRP A 218 -6.85 -7.01 -10.94
CA TRP A 218 -7.93 -7.79 -10.35
C TRP A 218 -7.76 -7.78 -8.84
N VAL A 219 -8.82 -7.39 -8.12
CA VAL A 219 -8.86 -7.54 -6.67
C VAL A 219 -9.11 -9.00 -6.34
N GLU A 220 -8.16 -9.63 -5.67
CA GLU A 220 -8.40 -10.89 -5.00
C GLU A 220 -9.03 -10.59 -3.65
N HIS A 221 -10.33 -10.88 -3.50
CA HIS A 221 -10.90 -11.00 -2.16
C HIS A 221 -10.08 -12.04 -1.42
N ALA A 222 -9.54 -11.69 -0.24
CA ALA A 222 -8.76 -12.58 0.61
C ALA A 222 -9.63 -13.76 1.05
N SER A 223 -9.76 -14.74 0.16
CA SER A 223 -10.49 -15.98 0.37
C SER A 223 -9.49 -17.03 0.82
N ALA A 224 -9.90 -17.91 1.71
CA ALA A 224 -9.18 -19.15 2.03
C ALA A 224 -8.77 -19.93 0.76
N ALA A 225 -9.41 -19.71 -0.39
CA ALA A 225 -9.02 -20.23 -1.69
C ALA A 225 -7.67 -19.69 -2.21
N GLY A 226 -7.30 -18.44 -1.93
CA GLY A 226 -5.99 -17.87 -2.31
C GLY A 226 -4.85 -18.52 -1.54
N THR A 227 -5.02 -18.65 -0.22
CA THR A 227 -4.09 -19.38 0.67
C THR A 227 -4.07 -20.87 0.35
N ALA A 228 -5.22 -21.49 0.05
CA ALA A 228 -5.30 -22.91 -0.31
C ALA A 228 -4.71 -23.19 -1.71
N MET A 229 -4.84 -22.29 -2.69
CA MET A 229 -4.16 -22.43 -3.99
C MET A 229 -2.64 -22.28 -3.85
N ALA A 230 -2.17 -21.31 -3.06
CA ALA A 230 -0.76 -21.20 -2.72
C ALA A 230 -0.28 -22.49 -2.02
N ARG A 231 -1.01 -22.98 -1.01
CA ARG A 231 -0.65 -24.17 -0.23
C ARG A 231 -0.74 -25.47 -1.04
N ARG A 232 -1.68 -25.59 -1.99
CA ARG A 232 -1.82 -26.77 -2.88
C ARG A 232 -0.71 -26.83 -3.92
N SER A 233 -0.20 -25.69 -4.37
CA SER A 233 1.01 -25.60 -5.20
C SER A 233 2.27 -25.97 -4.41
N TYR A 234 2.37 -25.58 -3.13
CA TYR A 234 3.49 -25.96 -2.25
C TYR A 234 3.46 -27.45 -1.83
N GLY A 235 2.28 -28.01 -1.53
CA GLY A 235 2.13 -29.41 -1.12
C GLY A 235 2.46 -30.44 -2.21
N PHE A 236 2.38 -30.05 -3.48
CA PHE A 236 2.77 -30.90 -4.62
C PHE A 236 4.29 -30.95 -4.87
N LEU A 237 5.06 -30.00 -4.32
CA LEU A 237 6.52 -29.92 -4.50
C LEU A 237 7.29 -30.82 -3.52
N ASN A 238 6.71 -31.14 -2.36
CA ASN A 238 7.38 -31.95 -1.33
C ASN A 238 7.15 -33.46 -1.42
N ASN A 239 6.37 -33.95 -2.39
CA ASN A 239 6.00 -35.38 -2.50
C ASN A 239 6.46 -36.04 -3.82
N ARG A 240 7.65 -35.70 -4.35
CA ARG A 240 8.25 -36.49 -5.44
C ARG A 240 9.26 -37.50 -4.90
N PRO A 241 9.17 -38.79 -5.28
CA PRO A 241 10.18 -39.78 -4.91
C PRO A 241 11.55 -39.41 -5.53
N PRO A 242 12.67 -39.74 -4.86
CA PRO A 242 14.00 -39.43 -5.35
C PRO A 242 14.25 -40.14 -6.68
N LEU A 243 14.78 -39.40 -7.65
CA LEU A 243 15.20 -39.95 -8.95
C LEU A 243 16.40 -40.88 -8.71
N VAL A 244 16.18 -42.18 -8.91
CA VAL A 244 17.22 -43.21 -9.02
C VAL A 244 18.08 -42.90 -10.24
N ARG A 245 19.40 -42.95 -10.06
CA ARG A 245 20.42 -42.73 -11.12
C ARG A 245 20.36 -43.79 -12.20
#